data_AF-A0A061NXJ8-F1
#
_entry.id   AF-A0A061NXJ8-F1
#
_cell.length_a   1.000
_cell.length_b   1.000
_cell.length_c   1.000
_cell.angle_alpha   90.00
_cell.angle_beta   90.00
_cell.angle_gamma   90.00
#
_symmetry.space_group_name_H-M   'P 1'
#
loop_
_entity.id
_entity.type
_entity.pdbx_description
1 polymer ?
#
loop_
_entity_poly.entity_id
_entity_poly.type
_entity_poly.pdbx_seq_one_letter_code
_entity_poly.pdbx_strand_id
1 'polypeptide(L)' 'MFKRLFQRKSCFFCKGKTQHMKRYLTLEKETVLVCEKCLEYAERRAFLKA' A
#
# COMPACT_ATOMS: atom_id res chain seq x y z
N MET A 1 -26.35 -7.14 -13.04
CA MET A 1 -25.36 -6.20 -13.62
C MET A 1 -25.00 -5.09 -12.63
N PHE A 2 -24.31 -5.37 -11.50
CA PHE A 2 -23.74 -4.32 -10.64
C PHE A 2 -22.62 -4.92 -9.74
N LYS A 3 -21.38 -4.92 -10.23
CA LYS A 3 -20.20 -4.93 -9.34
C LYS A 3 -19.35 -3.72 -9.69
N ARG A 4 -19.92 -2.53 -9.45
CA ARG A 4 -19.19 -1.28 -9.59
C ARG A 4 -18.19 -1.18 -8.45
N LEU A 5 -16.91 -1.17 -8.84
CA LEU A 5 -16.00 -0.07 -8.56
C LEU A 5 -15.85 0.33 -7.08
N PHE A 6 -15.35 -0.58 -6.27
CA PHE A 6 -14.61 -0.17 -5.08
C PHE A 6 -13.24 -0.84 -5.12
N GLN A 7 -12.38 -0.35 -6.04
CA GLN A 7 -10.92 -0.46 -5.88
C GLN A 7 -10.53 0.35 -4.64
N ARG A 8 -10.92 -0.14 -3.46
CA ARG A 8 -10.59 0.47 -2.18
C ARG A 8 -9.09 0.29 -2.03
N LYS A 9 -8.37 1.40 -2.20
CA LYS A 9 -6.99 1.59 -1.77
C LYS A 9 -6.77 0.81 -0.47
N SER A 10 -6.07 -0.30 -0.58
CA SER A 10 -5.78 -1.23 0.52
C SER A 10 -4.27 -1.33 0.67
N CYS A 11 -3.82 -1.63 1.89
CA CYS A 11 -2.41 -1.86 2.12
C CYS A 11 -1.93 -3.05 1.28
N PHE A 12 -0.82 -2.90 0.57
CA PHE A 12 -0.20 -3.95 -0.25
C PHE A 12 0.12 -5.20 0.58
N PHE A 13 0.60 -5.02 1.81
CA PHE A 13 0.96 -6.12 2.71
C PHE A 13 -0.24 -6.75 3.42
N CYS A 14 -0.92 -6.01 4.30
CA CYS A 14 -1.96 -6.57 5.16
C CYS A 14 -3.37 -6.53 4.56
N LYS A 15 -3.54 -5.94 3.36
CA LYS A 15 -4.84 -5.68 2.72
C LYS A 15 -5.84 -4.88 3.58
N GLY A 16 -5.37 -4.32 4.69
CA GLY A 16 -6.15 -3.47 5.57
C GLY A 16 -6.55 -2.16 4.91
N LYS A 17 -7.71 -1.64 5.33
CA LYS A 17 -8.24 -0.34 4.90
C LYS A 17 -8.09 0.64 6.05
N THR A 18 -7.07 1.48 5.99
CA THR A 18 -6.79 2.53 6.98
C THR A 18 -6.94 3.90 6.32
N GLN A 19 -7.28 4.91 7.10
CA GLN A 19 -7.35 6.28 6.60
C GLN A 19 -5.94 6.84 6.32
N HIS A 20 -4.94 6.39 7.08
CA HIS A 20 -3.54 6.77 6.93
C HIS A 20 -2.77 5.70 6.14
N MET A 21 -2.76 5.85 4.81
CA MET A 21 -1.91 5.07 3.91
C MET A 21 -0.84 5.97 3.30
N LYS A 22 0.40 5.52 3.28
CA LYS A 22 1.51 6.18 2.60
C LYS A 22 1.82 5.49 1.29
N ARG A 23 2.33 6.24 0.32
CA ARG A 23 2.79 5.71 -0.96
C ARG A 23 4.25 5.29 -0.81
N TYR A 24 4.56 4.10 -1.30
CA TYR A 24 5.91 3.56 -1.35
C TYR A 24 6.21 3.08 -2.77
N LEU A 25 7.45 3.22 -3.19
CA LEU A 25 8.01 2.65 -4.40
C LEU A 25 8.57 1.26 -4.11
N THR A 26 8.13 0.30 -4.92
CA THR A 26 8.72 -1.03 -4.95
C THR A 26 10.03 -1.02 -5.74
N LEU A 27 10.78 -2.11 -5.66
CA LEU A 27 11.98 -2.33 -6.49
C LEU A 27 11.65 -2.31 -7.99
N GLU A 28 10.42 -2.63 -8.35
CA GLU A 28 9.90 -2.62 -9.72
C GLU A 28 9.45 -1.23 -10.18
N LYS A 29 9.75 -0.17 -9.39
CA LYS A 29 9.32 1.22 -9.59
C LYS A 29 7.80 1.40 -9.59
N GLU A 30 7.06 0.46 -8.99
CA GLU A 30 5.62 0.57 -8.84
C GLU A 30 5.27 1.33 -7.57
N THR A 31 4.26 2.19 -7.63
CA THR A 31 3.77 2.90 -6.43
C THR A 31 2.68 2.09 -5.75
N VAL A 32 2.98 1.56 -4.57
CA VAL A 32 2.05 0.81 -3.72
C VAL A 32 1.61 1.62 -2.50
N LEU A 33 0.44 1.28 -1.96
CA LEU A 33 -0.06 1.89 -0.73
C LEU A 33 0.25 0.99 0.45
N VAL A 34 0.84 1.58 1.50
CA VAL A 34 1.26 0.89 2.71
C VAL A 34 0.63 1.60 3.91
N CYS A 35 -0.03 0.84 4.79
CA CYS A 35 -0.57 1.39 6.03
C CYS A 35 0.53 1.63 7.07
N GLU A 36 0.24 2.45 8.08
CA GLU A 36 1.19 2.77 9.16
C GLU A 36 1.83 1.55 9.83
N LYS A 37 1.05 0.48 10.05
CA LYS A 37 1.51 -0.77 10.68
C LYS A 37 2.51 -1.54 9.83
N CYS A 38 2.46 -1.36 8.51
CA CYS A 38 3.32 -2.05 7.56
C CYS A 38 4.45 -1.15 7.05
N LEU A 39 4.60 0.09 7.54
CA LEU A 39 5.68 1.00 7.14
C LEU A 39 7.05 0.42 7.47
N GLU A 40 7.23 -0.01 8.72
CA GLU A 40 8.49 -0.61 9.17
C GLU A 40 8.82 -1.88 8.37
N TYR A 41 7.79 -2.65 8.00
CA TYR A 41 7.97 -3.84 7.17
C TYR A 41 8.37 -3.49 5.73
N ALA A 42 7.79 -2.43 5.16
CA ALA A 42 8.15 -1.92 3.85
C ALA A 42 9.58 -1.38 3.82
N GLU A 43 9.97 -0.61 4.84
CA GLU A 43 11.33 -0.06 4.97
C GLU A 43 12.37 -1.17 5.10
N ARG A 44 12.09 -2.22 5.90
CA ARG A 44 12.96 -3.41 6.00
C ARG A 44 13.13 -4.16 4.68
N ARG A 45 12.12 -4.12 3.80
CA ARG A 45 12.17 -4.75 2.48
C ARG A 45 12.71 -3.82 1.39
N ALA A 46 13.35 -2.74 1.77
CA ALA A 46 13.94 -1.75 0.86
C ALA A 46 12.92 -1.07 -0.08
N PHE A 47 11.65 -0.97 0.34
CA PHE A 47 10.69 -0.11 -0.36
C PHE A 47 11.03 1.35 -0.06
N LEU A 48 11.19 2.16 -1.10
CA LEU A 48 11.51 3.58 -0.97
C LEU A 48 10.23 4.38 -0.74
N LYS A 49 10.29 5.46 0.04
CA LYS A 49 9.16 6.40 0.11
C LYS A 49 9.06 7.10 -1.26
N ALA A 50 7.87 7.06 -1.86
CA ALA A 50 7.56 7.68 -3.15
C ALA A 50 7.38 9.19 -3.02
#